data_AF-A0A832P417-F1
#
_entry.id   AF-A0A832P417-F1
#
_cell.length_a   1.000
_cell.length_b   1.000
_cell.length_c   1.000
_cell.angle_alpha   90.00
_cell.angle_beta   90.00
_cell.angle_gamma   90.00
#
_symmetry.space_group_name_H-M   'P 1'
#
loop_
_entity.id
_entity.type
_entity.pdbx_description
1 polymer ?
#
loop_
_entity_poly.entity_id
_entity_poly.type
_entity_poly.pdbx_seq_one_letter_code
_entity_poly.pdbx_strand_id
1 'polypeptide(L)'
;MDRLKNHKEAKTGLLEDMLSFIRYTPNREADILAFMEKYQKSENEERPAILENLRQCMDGKEYPNPYAGGYHYTPEDVSLMEKILDEYIDDLILAEGDPAAISECVKDTVLKINALNEECGRHLIDTWRRERLCSFINSAAETAGLTHEKDHTLQHRMW
;
A
#
# COMPACT_ATOMS: atom_id res chain seq x y z
N MET A 1 12.04 -9.46 22.60
CA MET A 1 11.96 -10.49 21.53
C MET A 1 10.55 -11.00 21.12
N ASP A 2 9.83 -11.85 21.87
CA ASP A 2 8.59 -12.52 21.36
C ASP A 2 7.44 -11.53 21.04
N ARG A 3 7.35 -10.43 21.79
CA ARG A 3 6.36 -9.36 21.59
C ARG A 3 6.60 -8.51 20.33
N LEU A 4 7.85 -8.32 19.93
CA LEU A 4 8.20 -7.61 18.69
C LEU A 4 7.89 -8.47 17.46
N LYS A 5 8.15 -9.78 17.53
CA LYS A 5 7.78 -10.71 16.45
C LYS A 5 6.27 -10.75 16.21
N ASN A 6 5.47 -10.68 17.27
CA ASN A 6 4.00 -10.63 17.15
C ASN A 6 3.50 -9.35 16.45
N HIS A 7 4.30 -8.28 16.37
CA HIS A 7 3.93 -7.11 15.57
C HIS A 7 3.92 -7.43 14.07
N LYS A 8 4.65 -8.45 13.58
CA LYS A 8 4.60 -8.83 12.16
C LYS A 8 3.21 -9.29 11.71
N GLU A 9 2.34 -9.73 12.63
CA GLU A 9 0.94 -10.05 12.31
C GLU A 9 0.04 -8.80 12.28
N ALA A 10 0.41 -7.73 13.00
CA ALA A 10 -0.39 -6.51 13.11
C ALA A 10 -0.43 -5.69 11.80
N LYS A 11 0.55 -5.89 10.89
CA LYS A 11 0.58 -5.24 9.58
C LYS A 11 -0.33 -5.91 8.54
N THR A 12 -0.77 -7.16 8.75
CA THR A 12 -1.54 -7.92 7.74
C THR A 12 -2.80 -7.18 7.28
N GLY A 13 -3.58 -6.64 8.22
CA GLY A 13 -4.80 -5.89 7.87
C GLY A 13 -4.53 -4.60 7.10
N LEU A 14 -3.37 -3.97 7.29
CA LEU A 14 -2.96 -2.80 6.51
C LEU A 14 -2.61 -3.19 5.07
N LEU A 15 -1.86 -4.28 4.89
CA LEU A 15 -1.47 -4.78 3.57
C LEU A 15 -2.66 -5.32 2.78
N GLU A 16 -3.57 -6.03 3.44
CA GLU A 16 -4.84 -6.48 2.84
C GLU A 16 -5.70 -5.30 2.37
N ASP A 17 -5.78 -4.22 3.17
CA ASP A 17 -6.46 -3.00 2.76
C ASP A 17 -5.81 -2.39 1.50
N MET A 18 -4.48 -2.23 1.48
CA MET A 18 -3.77 -1.73 0.30
C MET A 18 -4.05 -2.58 -0.94
N LEU A 19 -4.01 -3.91 -0.83
CA LEU A 19 -4.32 -4.82 -1.93
C LEU A 19 -5.77 -4.72 -2.39
N SER A 20 -6.72 -4.50 -1.47
CA SER A 20 -8.15 -4.45 -1.80
C SER A 20 -8.50 -3.33 -2.81
N PHE A 21 -7.78 -2.22 -2.79
CA PHE A 21 -8.00 -1.07 -3.67
C PHE A 21 -7.50 -1.31 -5.11
N ILE A 22 -6.52 -2.19 -5.27
CA ILE A 22 -5.97 -2.57 -6.58
C ILE A 22 -6.49 -3.94 -7.05
N ARG A 23 -7.30 -4.60 -6.22
CA ARG A 23 -7.94 -5.86 -6.55
C ARG A 23 -9.17 -5.61 -7.40
N TYR A 24 -9.07 -6.02 -8.65
CA TYR A 24 -10.23 -6.05 -9.53
C TYR A 24 -11.26 -7.08 -9.06
N THR A 25 -12.49 -6.60 -8.87
CA THR A 25 -13.67 -7.43 -8.67
C THR A 25 -14.64 -7.11 -9.81
N PRO A 26 -14.93 -8.07 -10.71
CA PRO A 26 -15.82 -7.83 -11.85
C PRO A 26 -17.18 -7.29 -11.42
N ASN A 27 -17.58 -6.16 -11.99
CA ASN A 27 -18.89 -5.56 -11.86
C ASN A 27 -19.34 -5.10 -13.24
N ARG A 28 -20.10 -5.96 -13.91
CA ARG A 28 -20.46 -5.81 -15.33
C ARG A 28 -21.02 -4.43 -15.70
N GLU A 29 -21.86 -3.84 -14.86
CA GLU A 29 -22.43 -2.50 -15.13
C GLU A 29 -21.35 -1.42 -15.09
N ALA A 30 -20.49 -1.43 -14.08
CA ALA A 30 -19.36 -0.52 -13.96
C ALA A 30 -18.30 -0.77 -15.06
N ASP A 31 -18.05 -2.04 -15.39
CA ASP A 31 -17.07 -2.45 -16.39
C ASP A 31 -17.48 -2.04 -17.81
N ILE A 32 -18.77 -2.13 -18.15
CA ILE A 32 -19.31 -1.60 -19.40
C ILE A 32 -19.03 -0.10 -19.51
N LEU A 33 -19.30 0.66 -18.45
CA LEU A 33 -19.03 2.11 -18.43
C LEU A 33 -17.54 2.40 -18.58
N ALA A 34 -16.68 1.63 -17.90
CA ALA A 34 -15.22 1.78 -17.98
C ALA A 34 -14.69 1.49 -19.39
N PHE A 35 -15.17 0.44 -20.07
CA PHE A 35 -14.80 0.16 -21.45
C PHE A 35 -15.28 1.25 -22.43
N MET A 36 -16.50 1.78 -22.23
CA MET A 36 -17.01 2.90 -23.04
C MET A 36 -16.15 4.16 -22.87
N GLU A 37 -15.79 4.50 -21.63
CA GLU A 37 -14.89 5.63 -21.35
C GLU A 37 -13.51 5.41 -21.98
N LYS A 38 -12.94 4.21 -21.84
CA LYS A 38 -11.65 3.85 -22.44
C LYS A 38 -11.69 3.98 -23.96
N TYR A 39 -12.74 3.47 -24.61
CA TYR A 39 -12.93 3.61 -26.06
C TYR A 39 -12.92 5.08 -26.51
N GLN A 40 -13.61 5.96 -25.79
CA GLN A 40 -13.69 7.38 -26.11
C GLN A 40 -12.33 8.08 -26.04
N LYS A 41 -11.46 7.66 -25.10
CA LYS A 41 -10.14 8.25 -24.86
C LYS A 41 -9.01 7.62 -25.67
N SER A 42 -9.24 6.46 -26.30
CA SER A 42 -8.19 5.70 -26.99
C SER A 42 -8.10 6.05 -28.47
N GLU A 43 -6.90 5.86 -29.04
CA GLU A 43 -6.61 6.02 -30.46
C GLU A 43 -7.34 4.96 -31.30
N ASN A 44 -7.51 5.22 -32.60
CA ASN A 44 -8.31 4.36 -33.49
C ASN A 44 -7.80 2.92 -33.57
N GLU A 45 -6.50 2.70 -33.40
CA GLU A 45 -5.85 1.40 -33.46
C GLU A 45 -6.17 0.51 -32.24
N GLU A 46 -6.42 1.12 -31.08
CA GLU A 46 -6.71 0.40 -29.82
C GLU A 46 -8.20 0.08 -29.65
N ARG A 47 -9.06 0.88 -30.29
CA ARG A 47 -10.53 0.79 -30.24
C ARG A 47 -11.11 -0.61 -30.57
N PRO A 48 -10.63 -1.34 -31.60
CA PRO A 48 -11.17 -2.66 -31.93
C PRO A 48 -11.05 -3.67 -30.78
N ALA A 49 -9.91 -3.69 -30.07
CA ALA A 49 -9.70 -4.57 -28.93
C ALA A 49 -10.62 -4.20 -27.76
N ILE A 50 -10.84 -2.90 -27.53
CA ILE A 50 -11.76 -2.41 -26.48
C ILE A 50 -13.20 -2.81 -26.80
N LEU A 51 -13.64 -2.68 -28.06
CA LEU A 51 -14.98 -3.08 -28.48
C LEU A 51 -15.20 -4.60 -28.32
N GLU A 52 -14.20 -5.41 -28.63
CA GLU A 52 -14.29 -6.86 -28.42
C GLU A 52 -14.43 -7.19 -26.93
N ASN A 53 -13.62 -6.57 -26.05
CA ASN A 53 -13.73 -6.76 -24.61
C ASN A 53 -15.09 -6.28 -24.06
N LEU A 54 -15.61 -5.15 -24.55
CA LEU A 54 -16.94 -4.65 -24.21
C LEU A 54 -18.03 -5.65 -24.62
N ARG A 55 -17.93 -6.24 -25.82
CA ARG A 55 -18.84 -7.28 -26.28
C ARG A 55 -18.80 -8.52 -25.39
N GLN A 56 -17.61 -9.01 -25.03
CA GLN A 56 -17.44 -10.13 -24.09
C GLN A 56 -18.07 -9.82 -22.73
N CYS A 57 -17.87 -8.60 -22.22
CA CYS A 57 -18.49 -8.11 -20.98
C CYS A 57 -20.02 -8.12 -21.05
N MET A 58 -20.60 -7.56 -22.13
CA MET A 58 -22.05 -7.55 -22.35
C MET A 58 -22.65 -8.96 -22.49
N ASP A 59 -21.93 -9.88 -23.16
CA ASP A 59 -22.31 -11.28 -23.33
C ASP A 59 -22.17 -12.12 -22.05
N GLY A 60 -21.59 -11.55 -20.98
CA GLY A 60 -21.31 -12.27 -19.72
C GLY A 60 -20.21 -13.33 -19.84
N LYS A 61 -19.32 -13.19 -20.82
CA LYS A 61 -18.13 -14.04 -21.01
C LYS A 61 -16.97 -13.53 -20.17
N GLU A 62 -15.81 -14.16 -20.27
CA GLU A 62 -14.59 -13.67 -19.65
C GLU A 62 -14.05 -12.45 -20.39
N TYR A 63 -13.61 -11.43 -19.65
CA TYR A 63 -13.05 -10.19 -20.19
C TYR A 63 -11.95 -9.67 -19.25
N PRO A 64 -10.97 -8.91 -19.76
CA PRO A 64 -9.91 -8.35 -18.94
C PRO A 64 -10.43 -7.29 -17.98
N ASN A 65 -9.68 -7.01 -16.91
CA ASN A 65 -9.93 -5.87 -16.04
C ASN A 65 -9.88 -4.55 -16.86
N PRO A 66 -10.99 -3.80 -16.98
CA PRO A 66 -11.00 -2.54 -17.73
C PRO A 66 -10.14 -1.46 -17.07
N TYR A 67 -9.90 -1.57 -15.76
CA TYR A 67 -9.08 -0.66 -14.95
C TYR A 67 -7.59 -1.03 -14.94
N ALA A 68 -7.17 -2.07 -15.68
CA ALA A 68 -5.77 -2.45 -15.75
C ALA A 68 -4.91 -1.28 -16.24
N GLY A 69 -3.86 -0.95 -15.48
CA GLY A 69 -2.98 0.21 -15.72
C GLY A 69 -3.53 1.55 -15.21
N GLY A 70 -4.74 1.58 -14.64
CA GLY A 70 -5.32 2.77 -14.00
C GLY A 70 -5.04 2.88 -12.50
N TYR A 71 -4.45 1.86 -11.89
CA TYR A 71 -4.02 1.92 -10.49
C TYR A 71 -2.71 2.70 -10.36
N HIS A 72 -2.60 3.44 -9.27
CA HIS A 72 -1.42 4.26 -8.97
C HIS A 72 -0.29 3.48 -8.29
N TYR A 73 -0.55 2.24 -7.88
CA TYR A 73 0.42 1.32 -7.33
C TYR A 73 0.03 -0.12 -7.66
N THR A 74 0.96 -1.03 -7.44
CA THR A 74 0.93 -2.43 -7.85
C THR A 74 1.00 -3.37 -6.65
N PRO A 75 0.68 -4.67 -6.82
CA PRO A 75 0.92 -5.66 -5.76
C PRO A 75 2.38 -5.70 -5.31
N GLU A 76 3.32 -5.47 -6.22
CA GLU A 76 4.75 -5.41 -5.95
C GLU A 76 5.09 -4.25 -5.00
N ASP A 77 4.46 -3.08 -5.17
CA ASP A 77 4.62 -1.95 -4.25
C ASP A 77 4.12 -2.29 -2.84
N VAL A 78 3.02 -3.04 -2.73
CA VAL A 78 2.52 -3.52 -1.43
C VAL A 78 3.47 -4.55 -0.82
N SER A 79 4.09 -5.42 -1.61
CA SER A 79 5.14 -6.33 -1.14
C SER A 79 6.39 -5.57 -0.67
N LEU A 80 6.75 -4.44 -1.32
CA LEU A 80 7.83 -3.57 -0.85
C LEU A 80 7.47 -2.92 0.49
N MET A 81 6.23 -2.43 0.67
CA MET A 81 5.75 -1.95 1.95
C MET A 81 5.86 -3.04 3.03
N GLU A 82 5.40 -4.26 2.75
CA GLU A 82 5.52 -5.39 3.68
C GLU A 82 6.96 -5.62 4.13
N LYS A 83 7.90 -5.61 3.17
CA LYS A 83 9.32 -5.79 3.40
C LYS A 83 9.91 -4.66 4.25
N ILE A 84 9.56 -3.40 3.97
CA ILE A 84 10.00 -2.25 4.78
C ILE A 84 9.56 -2.42 6.24
N LEU A 85 8.31 -2.84 6.45
CA LEU A 85 7.78 -3.07 7.80
C LEU A 85 8.42 -4.29 8.48
N ASP A 86 8.78 -5.34 7.75
CA ASP A 86 9.55 -6.45 8.30
C ASP A 86 10.96 -6.07 8.72
N GLU A 87 11.68 -5.37 7.84
CA GLU A 87 13.02 -4.87 8.10
C GLU A 87 13.02 -3.97 9.35
N TYR A 88 12.02 -3.09 9.47
CA TYR A 88 11.85 -2.26 10.66
C TYR A 88 11.76 -3.08 11.95
N ILE A 89 10.95 -4.14 11.98
CA ILE A 89 10.82 -5.00 13.16
C ILE A 89 12.14 -5.73 13.45
N ASP A 90 12.83 -6.21 12.41
CA ASP A 90 14.10 -6.91 12.57
C ASP A 90 15.20 -5.95 13.09
N ASP A 91 15.24 -4.71 12.61
CA ASP A 91 16.13 -3.65 13.09
C ASP A 91 15.82 -3.27 14.55
N LEU A 92 14.54 -3.16 14.92
CA LEU A 92 14.14 -2.91 16.31
C LEU A 92 14.56 -4.01 17.27
N ILE A 93 14.56 -5.27 16.84
CA ILE A 93 15.05 -6.39 17.66
C ILE A 93 16.55 -6.23 17.95
N LEU A 94 17.32 -5.73 16.98
CA LEU A 94 18.76 -5.47 17.15
C LEU A 94 19.03 -4.24 18.03
N ALA A 95 18.13 -3.26 17.99
CA ALA A 95 18.21 -2.01 18.75
C ALA A 95 17.52 -2.06 20.14
N GLU A 96 16.96 -3.21 20.56
CA GLU A 96 16.15 -3.35 21.78
C GLU A 96 16.90 -2.80 23.02
N GLY A 97 16.32 -1.80 23.68
CA GLY A 97 16.92 -1.14 24.85
C GLY A 97 17.88 0.03 24.57
N ASP A 98 18.14 0.37 23.30
CA ASP A 98 18.87 1.58 22.90
C ASP A 98 17.93 2.61 22.25
N PRO A 99 17.45 3.62 22.99
CA PRO A 99 16.53 4.64 22.47
C PRO A 99 17.06 5.40 21.25
N ALA A 100 18.37 5.61 21.14
CA ALA A 100 18.95 6.35 20.03
C ALA A 100 18.92 5.50 18.75
N ALA A 101 19.30 4.22 18.86
CA ALA A 101 19.22 3.28 17.74
C ALA A 101 17.75 3.06 17.30
N ILE A 102 16.82 2.88 18.25
CA ILE A 102 15.39 2.74 17.94
C ILE A 102 14.85 3.99 17.23
N SER A 103 15.23 5.19 17.67
CA SER A 103 14.80 6.43 17.02
C SER A 103 15.32 6.54 15.59
N GLU A 104 16.53 6.04 15.30
CA GLU A 104 17.06 6.02 13.92
C GLU A 104 16.30 4.99 13.07
N CYS A 105 15.99 3.80 13.60
CA CYS A 105 15.15 2.81 12.91
C CYS A 105 13.78 3.39 12.49
N VAL A 106 13.13 4.16 13.39
CA VAL A 106 11.86 4.85 13.08
C VAL A 106 12.03 5.80 11.92
N LYS A 107 13.05 6.68 11.98
CA LYS A 107 13.32 7.68 10.95
C LYS A 107 13.60 7.03 9.60
N ASP A 108 14.49 6.05 9.55
CA ASP A 108 14.85 5.35 8.31
C ASP A 108 13.65 4.66 7.68
N THR A 109 12.80 4.03 8.49
CA THR A 109 11.56 3.39 8.04
C THR A 109 10.60 4.41 7.45
N VAL A 110 10.38 5.55 8.12
CA VAL A 110 9.50 6.60 7.61
C VAL A 110 10.03 7.18 6.29
N LEU A 111 11.35 7.33 6.14
CA LEU A 111 11.95 7.79 4.88
C LEU A 111 11.77 6.78 3.74
N LYS A 112 11.94 5.47 3.99
CA LYS A 112 11.65 4.42 3.00
C LYS A 112 10.17 4.46 2.58
N ILE A 113 9.25 4.63 3.53
CA ILE A 113 7.81 4.73 3.26
C ILE A 113 7.48 6.00 2.46
N ASN A 114 8.09 7.14 2.79
CA ASN A 114 7.92 8.38 2.01
C ASN A 114 8.32 8.14 0.55
N ALA A 115 9.49 7.53 0.31
CA ALA A 115 9.98 7.25 -1.04
C ALA A 115 9.02 6.35 -1.82
N LEU A 116 8.59 5.24 -1.21
CA LEU A 116 7.63 4.32 -1.84
C LEU A 116 6.30 5.03 -2.16
N ASN A 117 5.77 5.84 -1.24
CA ASN A 117 4.53 6.55 -1.49
C ASN A 117 4.67 7.57 -2.63
N GLU A 118 5.81 8.26 -2.74
CA GLU A 118 6.09 9.17 -3.87
C GLU A 118 6.20 8.43 -5.20
N GLU A 119 6.84 7.25 -5.23
CA GLU A 119 6.89 6.39 -6.43
C GLU A 119 5.48 5.95 -6.87
N CYS A 120 4.57 5.75 -5.91
CA CYS A 120 3.16 5.48 -6.13
C CYS A 120 2.31 6.75 -6.38
N GLY A 121 2.92 7.90 -6.69
CA GLY A 121 2.20 9.15 -6.96
C GLY A 121 1.39 9.69 -5.78
N ARG A 122 1.77 9.32 -4.54
CA ARG A 122 1.10 9.65 -3.26
C ARG A 122 -0.28 9.02 -3.07
N HIS A 123 -0.58 7.93 -3.79
CA HIS A 123 -1.85 7.22 -3.68
C HIS A 123 -1.78 5.95 -2.83
N LEU A 124 -0.58 5.54 -2.41
CA LEU A 124 -0.42 4.33 -1.58
C LEU A 124 -0.98 4.56 -0.18
N ILE A 125 -0.77 5.76 0.38
CA ILE A 125 -1.15 6.10 1.75
C ILE A 125 -2.25 7.16 1.75
N ASP A 126 -3.44 6.77 2.24
CA ASP A 126 -4.53 7.68 2.54
C ASP A 126 -4.56 8.04 4.05
N THR A 127 -5.56 8.83 4.45
CA THR A 127 -5.76 9.23 5.85
C THR A 127 -5.87 8.04 6.80
N TRP A 128 -6.57 6.98 6.41
CA TRP A 128 -6.78 5.81 7.28
C TRP A 128 -5.51 4.99 7.41
N ARG A 129 -4.82 4.73 6.29
CA ARG A 129 -3.54 4.01 6.27
C ARG A 129 -2.46 4.76 7.03
N ARG A 130 -2.45 6.09 6.96
CA ARG A 130 -1.54 6.91 7.77
C ARG A 130 -1.69 6.62 9.25
N GLU A 131 -2.92 6.66 9.77
CA GLU A 131 -3.19 6.41 11.19
C GLU A 131 -2.73 5.01 11.59
N ARG A 132 -3.00 4.01 10.74
CA ARG A 132 -2.55 2.62 10.97
C ARG A 132 -1.03 2.46 10.96
N LEU A 133 -0.34 3.06 9.99
CA LEU A 133 1.12 3.05 9.92
C LEU A 133 1.75 3.75 11.12
N CYS A 134 1.26 4.93 11.50
CA CYS A 134 1.75 5.65 12.67
C CYS A 134 1.55 4.83 13.95
N SER A 135 0.37 4.22 14.11
CA SER A 135 0.10 3.35 15.26
C SER A 135 1.04 2.14 15.29
N PHE A 136 1.27 1.49 14.15
CA PHE A 136 2.15 0.33 14.04
C PHE A 136 3.60 0.68 14.39
N ILE A 137 4.12 1.76 13.81
CA ILE A 137 5.52 2.17 14.00
C ILE A 137 5.77 2.55 15.46
N ASN A 138 4.91 3.40 16.03
CA ASN A 138 5.07 3.85 17.42
C ASN A 138 4.92 2.69 18.41
N SER A 139 3.90 1.81 18.26
CA SER A 139 3.70 0.70 19.20
C SER A 139 4.85 -0.30 19.20
N ALA A 140 5.46 -0.53 18.03
CA ALA A 140 6.64 -1.39 17.91
C ALA A 140 7.88 -0.72 18.56
N ALA A 141 8.12 0.57 18.31
CA ALA A 141 9.22 1.31 18.94
C ALA A 141 9.10 1.32 20.48
N GLU A 142 7.89 1.50 20.99
CA GLU A 142 7.61 1.44 22.43
C GLU A 142 7.88 0.06 23.01
N THR A 143 7.48 -0.98 22.29
CA THR A 143 7.76 -2.36 22.67
C THR A 143 9.27 -2.64 22.71
N ALA A 144 10.05 -1.98 21.85
CA ALA A 144 11.52 -2.06 21.83
C ALA A 144 12.20 -1.23 22.94
N GLY A 145 11.47 -0.34 23.63
CA GLY A 145 11.96 0.44 24.77
C GLY A 145 11.98 1.96 24.58
N LEU A 146 11.41 2.49 23.50
CA LEU A 146 11.25 3.94 23.32
C LEU A 146 10.07 4.49 24.14
N THR A 147 10.19 5.69 24.70
CA THR A 147 9.12 6.26 25.54
C THR A 147 7.91 6.71 24.71
N HIS A 148 6.70 6.45 25.21
CA HIS A 148 5.43 6.89 24.61
C HIS A 148 5.09 8.33 25.00
N GLU A 149 5.93 9.29 24.63
CA GLU A 149 5.68 10.71 24.94
C GLU A 149 5.19 11.51 23.73
N LYS A 150 5.42 11.02 22.51
CA LYS A 150 5.07 11.70 21.26
C LYS A 150 4.98 10.72 20.10
N ASP A 151 4.33 11.15 19.01
CA ASP A 151 4.39 10.46 17.72
C ASP A 151 5.78 10.65 17.10
N HIS A 152 6.58 9.58 17.12
CA HIS A 152 7.97 9.58 16.65
C HIS A 152 8.07 9.68 15.12
N THR A 153 6.96 9.45 14.39
CA THR A 153 6.91 9.57 12.93
C THR A 153 6.69 11.01 12.45
N LEU A 154 6.13 11.87 13.31
CA LEU A 154 5.56 13.16 12.94
C LEU A 154 6.57 14.11 12.25
N GLN A 155 7.82 14.10 12.69
CA GLN A 155 8.85 15.01 12.17
C GLN A 155 9.44 14.55 10.83
N HIS A 156 9.15 13.32 10.40
CA HIS A 156 9.77 12.69 9.24
C HIS A 156 8.77 12.39 8.12
N ARG A 157 7.49 12.23 8.44
CA ARG A 157 6.47 11.82 7.46
C ARG A 157 6.11 12.93 6.48
N MET A 158 5.81 12.52 5.25
CA MET A 158 5.29 13.39 4.18
C MET A 158 3.86 13.01 3.73
N TRP A 159 3.25 12.03 4.41
CA TRP A 159 1.92 11.46 4.16
C TRP A 159 1.00 11.60 5.38
#